data_AF-H5SNY2-F1
#
_entry.id   AF-H5SNY2-F1
#
_cell.length_a   1.000
_cell.length_b   1.000
_cell.length_c   1.000
_cell.angle_alpha   90.00
_cell.angle_beta   90.00
_cell.angle_gamma   90.00
#
_symmetry.space_group_name_H-M   'P 1'
#
loop_
_entity.id
_entity.type
_entity.pdbx_description
1 polymer ?
#
loop_
_entity_poly.entity_id
_entity_poly.type
_entity_poly.pdbx_seq_one_letter_code
_entity_poly.pdbx_strand_id
1 'polypeptide(L)'
;MKKTRVDEMLIEMITPKVREIEEKFSRGEGLTQEDINTLLLKSQYNHINHLDQKLDEVTASVVALEGKFQELEHRVESRIAALEGKFQALEGQFQTFKAEMTAEFEKRMGALESKMEARMGSLETKFEQAQVRMQETIITTMKWYIGGAGIVLVVLKALDLFVQG
;
A
#
# COMPACT_ATOMS: atom_id res chain seq x y z
N MET A 1 -3.06 -45.15 22.38
CA MET A 1 -2.89 -45.53 23.79
C MET A 1 -2.00 -46.75 23.83
N LYS A 2 -1.07 -46.87 24.78
CA LYS A 2 -0.34 -48.13 24.94
C LYS A 2 -1.36 -49.19 25.39
N LYS A 3 -1.48 -50.30 24.65
CA LYS A 3 -2.22 -51.49 25.10
C LYS A 3 -1.87 -51.73 26.55
N THR A 4 -2.87 -51.82 27.42
CA THR A 4 -2.53 -52.08 28.81
C THR A 4 -2.04 -53.51 28.89
N ARG A 5 -1.03 -53.75 29.71
CA ARG A 5 -0.48 -55.08 29.96
C ARG A 5 -1.56 -56.07 30.44
N VAL A 6 -2.70 -55.55 30.91
CA VAL A 6 -3.88 -56.31 31.35
C VAL A 6 -4.67 -56.84 30.15
N ASP A 7 -4.82 -56.06 29.09
CA ASP A 7 -5.61 -56.43 27.90
C ASP A 7 -5.00 -57.63 27.15
N GLU A 8 -3.67 -57.60 26.96
CA GLU A 8 -2.93 -58.72 26.37
C GLU A 8 -2.99 -59.98 27.24
N MET A 9 -2.92 -59.81 28.56
CA MET A 9 -2.98 -60.92 29.52
C MET A 9 -4.36 -61.59 29.52
N LEU A 10 -5.45 -60.82 29.39
CA LEU A 10 -6.81 -61.36 29.29
C LEU A 10 -7.02 -62.19 28.02
N ILE A 11 -6.43 -61.78 26.89
CA ILE A 11 -6.47 -62.57 25.65
C ILE A 11 -5.66 -63.85 25.76
N GLU A 12 -4.46 -63.78 26.34
CA GLU A 12 -3.65 -64.96 26.60
C GLU A 12 -4.40 -65.97 27.49
N MET A 13 -5.12 -65.48 28.50
CA MET A 13 -5.90 -66.35 29.41
C MET A 13 -7.06 -67.08 28.73
N ILE A 14 -7.73 -66.48 27.73
CA ILE A 14 -8.83 -67.14 27.01
C ILE A 14 -8.36 -67.97 25.80
N THR A 15 -7.12 -67.77 25.34
CA THR A 15 -6.56 -68.46 24.16
C THR A 15 -6.61 -70.00 24.25
N PRO A 16 -6.31 -70.65 25.38
CA PRO A 16 -6.45 -72.10 25.52
C PRO A 16 -7.88 -72.58 25.30
N LYS A 17 -8.87 -71.84 25.84
CA LYS A 17 -10.28 -72.18 25.72
C LYS A 17 -10.77 -72.03 24.28
N VAL A 18 -10.33 -70.98 23.58
CA VAL A 18 -10.62 -70.76 22.16
C VAL A 18 -10.10 -71.91 21.30
N ARG A 19 -8.90 -72.45 21.62
CA ARG A 19 -8.33 -73.59 20.91
C ARG A 19 -9.13 -74.87 21.15
N GLU A 20 -9.57 -75.12 22.38
CA GLU A 20 -10.46 -76.24 22.72
C GLU A 20 -11.78 -76.16 21.92
N ILE A 21 -12.33 -74.95 21.77
CA ILE A 21 -13.55 -74.67 21.00
C ILE A 21 -13.34 -74.95 19.50
N GLU A 22 -12.22 -74.51 18.92
CA GLU A 22 -11.86 -74.77 17.53
C GLU A 22 -11.72 -76.28 17.24
N GLU A 23 -11.12 -77.03 18.17
CA GLU A 23 -10.97 -78.48 18.07
C GLU A 23 -12.33 -79.20 18.18
N LYS A 24 -13.21 -78.79 19.12
CA LYS A 24 -14.58 -79.30 19.24
C LYS A 24 -15.38 -79.08 17.96
N PHE A 25 -15.34 -77.86 17.44
CA PHE A 25 -16.02 -77.50 16.21
C PHE A 25 -15.51 -78.33 15.02
N SER A 26 -14.19 -78.55 14.94
CA SER A 26 -13.57 -79.38 13.90
C SER A 26 -13.99 -80.86 13.95
N ARG A 27 -14.38 -81.36 15.13
CA ARG A 27 -14.94 -82.70 15.31
C ARG A 27 -16.45 -82.78 15.05
N GLY A 28 -17.10 -81.66 14.70
CA GLY A 28 -18.54 -81.59 14.46
C GLY A 28 -19.39 -81.57 15.75
N GLU A 29 -18.77 -81.33 16.91
CA GLU A 29 -19.48 -81.16 18.17
C GLU A 29 -20.18 -79.80 18.23
N GLY A 30 -21.37 -79.74 18.84
CA GLY A 30 -22.08 -78.47 19.06
C GLY A 30 -21.38 -77.59 20.09
N LEU A 31 -21.47 -76.27 19.90
CA LEU A 31 -20.92 -75.30 20.84
C LEU A 31 -21.88 -75.07 22.01
N THR A 32 -21.33 -75.00 23.22
CA THR A 32 -22.08 -74.59 24.41
C THR A 32 -22.26 -73.07 24.46
N GLN A 33 -23.14 -72.58 25.32
CA GLN A 33 -23.30 -71.14 25.54
C GLN A 33 -22.01 -70.47 26.06
N GLU A 34 -21.21 -71.17 26.87
CA GLU A 34 -19.91 -70.69 27.35
C GLU A 34 -18.89 -70.56 26.19
N ASP A 35 -18.89 -71.52 25.26
CA ASP A 35 -18.05 -71.49 24.08
C ASP A 35 -18.41 -70.28 23.19
N ILE A 36 -19.71 -70.06 22.97
CA ILE A 36 -20.21 -68.90 22.21
C ILE A 36 -19.82 -67.59 22.91
N ASN A 37 -20.01 -67.49 24.22
CA ASN A 37 -19.63 -66.29 24.98
C ASN A 37 -18.12 -66.01 24.89
N THR A 38 -17.28 -67.05 24.96
CA THR A 38 -15.82 -66.92 24.82
C THR A 38 -15.43 -66.39 23.43
N LEU A 39 -16.05 -66.92 22.37
CA LEU A 39 -15.84 -66.43 21.00
C LEU A 39 -16.33 -64.99 20.81
N LEU A 40 -17.47 -64.64 21.39
CA LEU A 40 -18.00 -63.26 21.37
C LEU A 40 -17.04 -62.30 22.09
N LEU A 41 -16.52 -62.67 23.25
CA LEU A 41 -15.53 -61.86 23.99
C LEU A 41 -14.26 -61.64 23.16
N LYS A 42 -13.72 -62.69 22.54
CA LYS A 42 -12.54 -62.56 21.64
C LYS A 42 -12.84 -61.66 20.45
N SER A 43 -14.00 -61.80 19.83
CA SER A 43 -14.41 -60.97 18.69
C SER A 43 -14.55 -59.50 19.07
N GLN A 44 -15.23 -59.21 20.19
CA GLN A 44 -15.39 -57.85 20.71
C GLN A 44 -14.05 -57.23 21.07
N TYR A 45 -13.16 -57.99 21.72
CA TYR A 45 -11.82 -57.52 22.03
C TYR A 45 -11.04 -57.12 20.77
N ASN A 46 -11.06 -57.96 19.74
CA ASN A 46 -10.38 -57.65 18.47
C ASN A 46 -10.95 -56.39 17.82
N HIS A 47 -12.27 -56.21 17.85
CA HIS A 47 -12.92 -55.02 17.32
C HIS A 47 -12.54 -53.76 18.10
N ILE A 48 -12.56 -53.80 19.42
CA ILE A 48 -12.14 -52.69 20.30
C ILE A 48 -10.67 -52.33 20.04
N ASN A 49 -9.77 -53.32 19.97
CA ASN A 49 -8.37 -53.08 19.67
C ASN A 49 -8.16 -52.39 18.31
N HIS A 50 -8.93 -52.77 17.28
CA HIS A 50 -8.87 -52.10 15.98
C HIS A 50 -9.43 -50.66 16.04
N LEU A 51 -10.49 -50.42 16.82
CA LEU A 51 -11.01 -49.06 17.04
C LEU A 51 -9.97 -48.17 17.75
N ASP A 52 -9.27 -48.69 18.75
CA ASP A 52 -8.22 -47.95 19.46
C ASP A 52 -7.07 -47.55 18.52
N GLN A 53 -6.67 -48.45 17.62
CA GLN A 53 -5.68 -48.13 16.59
C GLN A 53 -6.15 -46.99 15.69
N LYS A 54 -7.42 -47.01 15.25
CA LYS A 54 -7.99 -45.91 14.46
C LYS A 54 -8.08 -44.60 15.25
N LEU A 55 -8.38 -44.67 16.55
CA LEU A 55 -8.37 -43.49 17.43
C LEU A 55 -6.97 -42.89 17.56
N ASP A 56 -5.93 -43.73 17.62
CA ASP A 56 -4.54 -43.26 17.62
C ASP A 56 -4.15 -42.61 16.29
N GLU A 57 -4.55 -43.20 15.16
CA GLU A 57 -4.34 -42.61 13.83
C GLU A 57 -5.05 -41.24 13.67
N VAL A 58 -6.29 -41.14 14.16
CA VAL A 58 -7.04 -39.88 14.16
C VAL A 58 -6.38 -38.85 15.07
N THR A 59 -5.95 -39.25 16.26
CA THR A 59 -5.26 -38.37 17.21
C THR A 59 -3.97 -37.83 16.60
N ALA A 60 -3.16 -38.69 15.97
CA ALA A 60 -1.95 -38.28 15.25
C ALA A 60 -2.27 -37.31 14.10
N SER A 61 -3.36 -37.57 13.37
CA SER A 61 -3.82 -36.69 12.28
C SER A 61 -4.26 -35.31 12.78
N VAL A 62 -4.95 -35.26 13.93
CA VAL A 62 -5.37 -34.00 14.57
C VAL A 62 -4.15 -33.20 15.03
N VAL A 63 -3.18 -33.83 15.69
CA VAL A 63 -1.92 -33.16 16.10
C VAL A 63 -1.16 -32.62 14.88
N ALA A 64 -1.10 -33.39 13.79
CA ALA A 64 -0.48 -32.93 12.55
C ALA A 64 -1.25 -31.75 11.92
N LEU A 65 -2.57 -31.73 12.03
CA LEU A 65 -3.42 -30.64 11.53
C LEU A 65 -3.24 -29.37 12.39
N GLU A 66 -3.17 -29.50 13.71
CA GLU A 66 -2.87 -28.40 14.62
C GLU A 66 -1.51 -27.76 14.28
N GLY A 67 -0.48 -28.58 14.02
CA GLY A 67 0.82 -28.08 13.58
C GLY A 67 0.75 -27.30 12.26
N LYS A 68 -0.02 -27.80 11.27
CA LYS A 68 -0.24 -27.07 10.00
C LYS A 68 -1.00 -25.76 10.21
N PHE A 69 -1.93 -25.71 11.17
CA PHE A 69 -2.67 -24.50 11.49
C PHE A 69 -1.78 -23.45 12.14
N GLN A 70 -0.92 -23.83 13.08
CA GLN A 70 0.10 -22.95 13.66
C GLN A 70 1.06 -22.39 12.60
N GLU A 71 1.52 -23.24 11.67
CA GLU A 71 2.37 -22.79 10.56
C GLU A 71 1.65 -21.77 9.66
N LEU A 72 0.36 -22.01 9.40
CA LEU A 72 -0.47 -21.09 8.61
C LEU A 72 -0.66 -19.75 9.34
N GLU A 73 -0.94 -19.77 10.64
CA GLU A 73 -1.09 -18.58 11.48
C GLU A 73 0.18 -17.72 11.44
N HIS A 74 1.35 -18.32 11.70
CA HIS A 74 2.63 -17.63 11.59
C HIS A 74 2.90 -17.05 10.20
N ARG A 75 2.54 -17.79 9.14
CA ARG A 75 2.69 -17.32 7.76
C ARG A 75 1.80 -16.11 7.48
N VAL A 76 0.59 -16.10 8.02
CA VAL A 76 -0.34 -14.96 7.89
C VAL A 76 0.18 -13.75 8.65
N GLU A 77 0.59 -13.92 9.91
CA GLU A 77 1.19 -12.84 10.72
C GLU A 77 2.40 -12.21 10.05
N SER A 78 3.33 -13.04 9.56
CA SER A 78 4.52 -12.57 8.85
C SER A 78 4.17 -11.77 7.58
N ARG A 79 3.15 -12.21 6.82
CA ARG A 79 2.69 -11.49 5.62
C ARG A 79 2.02 -10.16 5.98
N ILE A 80 1.26 -10.10 7.07
CA ILE A 80 0.64 -8.86 7.56
C ILE A 80 1.73 -7.87 7.97
N ALA A 81 2.69 -8.29 8.79
CA ALA A 81 3.81 -7.42 9.20
C ALA A 81 4.62 -6.90 8.01
N ALA A 82 4.85 -7.76 7.00
CA ALA A 82 5.54 -7.34 5.78
C ALA A 82 4.72 -6.32 4.95
N LEU A 83 3.39 -6.44 4.92
CA LEU A 83 2.52 -5.47 4.26
C LEU A 83 2.48 -4.14 5.00
N GLU A 84 2.41 -4.16 6.34
CA GLU A 84 2.47 -2.96 7.17
C GLU A 84 3.78 -2.20 6.95
N GLY A 85 4.93 -2.91 6.92
CA GLY A 85 6.21 -2.30 6.62
C GLY A 85 6.27 -1.65 5.23
N LYS A 86 5.69 -2.30 4.21
CA LYS A 86 5.58 -1.73 2.86
C LYS A 86 4.68 -0.49 2.83
N PHE A 87 3.59 -0.49 3.59
CA PHE A 87 2.68 0.64 3.67
C PHE A 87 3.34 1.85 4.33
N GLN A 88 4.06 1.65 5.45
CA GLN A 88 4.84 2.71 6.10
C GLN A 88 5.91 3.29 5.17
N ALA A 89 6.62 2.43 4.42
CA ALA A 89 7.61 2.90 3.45
C ALA A 89 6.97 3.74 2.33
N LEU A 90 5.79 3.31 1.83
CA LEU A 90 5.04 4.05 0.82
C LEU A 90 4.53 5.39 1.35
N GLU A 91 4.02 5.43 2.58
CA GLU A 91 3.61 6.66 3.25
C GLU A 91 4.78 7.64 3.37
N GLY A 92 5.96 7.16 3.78
CA GLY A 92 7.18 7.95 3.82
C GLY A 92 7.56 8.52 2.45
N GLN A 93 7.54 7.70 1.40
CA GLN A 93 7.78 8.16 0.03
C GLN A 93 6.77 9.22 -0.43
N PHE A 94 5.49 9.06 -0.07
CA PHE A 94 4.45 10.00 -0.42
C PHE A 94 4.63 11.36 0.29
N GLN A 95 5.02 11.35 1.57
CA GLN A 95 5.35 12.59 2.30
C GLN A 95 6.53 13.31 1.67
N THR A 96 7.60 12.59 1.32
CA THR A 96 8.76 13.16 0.61
C THR A 96 8.35 13.75 -0.73
N PHE A 97 7.59 13.00 -1.54
CA PHE A 97 7.10 13.47 -2.83
C PHE A 97 6.25 14.75 -2.70
N LYS A 98 5.37 14.81 -1.71
CA LYS A 98 4.55 16.00 -1.43
C LYS A 98 5.43 17.19 -1.06
N ALA A 99 6.42 17.00 -0.19
CA ALA A 99 7.34 18.05 0.21
C ALA A 99 8.16 18.59 -0.98
N GLU A 100 8.71 17.69 -1.80
CA GLU A 100 9.45 18.05 -3.02
C GLU A 100 8.57 18.82 -4.01
N MET A 101 7.33 18.37 -4.22
CA MET A 101 6.39 19.06 -5.10
C MET A 101 6.06 20.47 -4.61
N THR A 102 5.80 20.64 -3.31
CA THR A 102 5.56 21.96 -2.71
C THR A 102 6.77 22.87 -2.87
N ALA A 103 7.97 22.38 -2.56
CA ALA A 103 9.20 23.17 -2.66
C ALA A 103 9.50 23.60 -4.11
N GLU A 104 9.34 22.69 -5.08
CA GLU A 104 9.54 23.01 -6.49
C GLU A 104 8.48 23.98 -7.02
N PHE A 105 7.23 23.86 -6.55
CA PHE A 105 6.16 24.79 -6.90
C PHE A 105 6.43 26.19 -6.36
N GLU A 106 6.78 26.33 -5.08
CA GLU A 106 7.15 27.60 -4.46
C GLU A 106 8.33 28.26 -5.18
N LYS A 107 9.36 27.48 -5.51
CA LYS A 107 10.52 27.95 -6.27
C LYS A 107 10.12 28.49 -7.65
N ARG A 108 9.24 27.79 -8.36
CA ARG A 108 8.75 28.23 -9.69
C ARG A 108 7.92 29.49 -9.58
N MET A 109 7.07 29.59 -8.57
CA MET A 109 6.26 30.78 -8.31
C MET A 109 7.15 32.00 -7.98
N GLY A 110 8.10 31.87 -7.06
CA GLY A 110 9.03 32.96 -6.74
C GLY A 110 9.89 33.39 -7.94
N ALA A 111 10.31 32.44 -8.77
CA ALA A 111 11.02 32.75 -10.02
C ALA A 111 10.13 33.48 -11.04
N LEU A 112 8.84 33.15 -11.10
CA LEU A 112 7.87 33.83 -11.95
C LEU A 112 7.59 35.26 -11.46
N GLU A 113 7.39 35.44 -10.16
CA GLU A 113 7.22 36.75 -9.51
C GLU A 113 8.42 37.65 -9.81
N SER A 114 9.65 37.15 -9.59
CA SER A 114 10.88 37.90 -9.88
C SER A 114 10.97 38.32 -11.35
N LYS A 115 10.59 37.44 -12.28
CA LYS A 115 10.56 37.76 -13.72
C LYS A 115 9.50 38.80 -14.06
N MET A 116 8.34 38.75 -13.41
CA MET A 116 7.26 39.71 -13.60
C MET A 116 7.64 41.09 -13.08
N GLU A 117 8.26 41.15 -11.90
CA GLU A 117 8.77 42.38 -11.30
C GLU A 117 9.84 43.03 -12.19
N ALA A 118 10.82 42.24 -12.68
CA ALA A 118 11.83 42.72 -13.61
C ALA A 118 11.21 43.26 -14.92
N ARG A 119 10.17 42.60 -15.45
CA ARG A 119 9.46 43.08 -16.65
C ARG A 119 8.68 44.36 -16.38
N MET A 120 8.02 44.48 -15.23
CA MET A 120 7.29 45.69 -14.85
C MET A 120 8.25 46.87 -14.66
N GLY A 121 9.38 46.70 -13.97
CA GLY A 121 10.39 47.76 -13.84
C GLY A 121 10.95 48.20 -15.20
N SER A 122 11.16 47.26 -16.14
CA SER A 122 11.57 47.60 -17.51
C SER A 122 10.49 48.36 -18.28
N LEU A 123 9.22 48.01 -18.09
CA LEU A 123 8.08 48.72 -18.68
C LEU A 123 7.95 50.14 -18.13
N GLU A 124 8.07 50.31 -16.82
CA GLU A 124 8.05 51.61 -16.13
C GLU A 124 9.16 52.52 -16.66
N THR A 125 10.40 52.00 -16.74
CA THR A 125 11.54 52.74 -17.31
C THR A 125 11.27 53.18 -18.77
N LYS A 126 10.70 52.30 -19.59
CA LYS A 126 10.35 52.63 -20.99
C LYS A 126 9.26 53.69 -21.06
N PHE A 127 8.28 53.65 -20.15
CA PHE A 127 7.20 54.62 -20.09
C PHE A 127 7.72 56.00 -19.67
N GLU A 128 8.56 56.07 -18.65
CA GLU A 128 9.24 57.32 -18.24
C GLU A 128 10.05 57.91 -19.39
N GLN A 129 10.86 57.10 -20.08
CA GLN A 129 11.62 57.55 -21.26
C GLN A 129 10.72 58.07 -22.38
N ALA A 130 9.58 57.41 -22.62
CA ALA A 130 8.61 57.87 -23.62
C ALA A 130 7.98 59.22 -23.23
N GLN A 131 7.64 59.39 -21.95
CA GLN A 131 7.09 60.64 -21.43
C GLN A 131 8.09 61.79 -21.53
N VAL A 132 9.36 61.58 -21.19
CA VAL A 132 10.44 62.56 -21.33
C VAL A 132 10.60 62.97 -22.80
N ARG A 133 10.72 62.00 -23.72
CA ARG A 133 10.82 62.29 -25.17
C ARG A 133 9.62 63.07 -25.69
N MET A 134 8.42 62.78 -25.21
CA MET A 134 7.20 63.52 -25.56
C MET A 134 7.31 64.98 -25.11
N GLN A 135 7.74 65.23 -23.87
CA GLN A 135 7.93 66.58 -23.35
C GLN A 135 9.02 67.33 -24.11
N GLU A 136 10.16 66.70 -24.38
CA GLU A 136 11.25 67.30 -25.18
C GLU A 136 10.76 67.69 -26.58
N THR A 137 9.95 66.84 -27.21
CA THR A 137 9.37 67.13 -28.53
C THR A 137 8.41 68.32 -28.47
N ILE A 138 7.52 68.37 -27.46
CA ILE A 138 6.58 69.49 -27.26
C ILE A 138 7.33 70.81 -27.01
N ILE A 139 8.35 70.79 -26.15
CA ILE A 139 9.15 71.99 -25.86
C ILE A 139 9.89 72.46 -27.13
N THR A 140 10.44 71.51 -27.90
CA THR A 140 11.19 71.82 -29.12
C THR A 140 10.29 72.41 -30.20
N THR A 141 9.10 71.84 -30.43
CA THR A 141 8.14 72.38 -31.40
C THR A 141 7.65 73.77 -30.97
N MET A 142 7.35 73.96 -29.69
CA MET A 142 6.92 75.26 -29.17
C MET A 142 7.98 76.35 -29.35
N LYS A 143 9.26 76.03 -29.18
CA LYS A 143 10.38 76.97 -29.46
C LYS A 143 10.40 77.43 -30.92
N TRP A 144 10.24 76.51 -31.87
CA TRP A 144 10.21 76.85 -33.31
C TRP A 144 8.98 77.69 -33.68
N TYR A 145 7.81 77.39 -33.13
CA TYR A 145 6.60 78.19 -33.35
C TYR A 145 6.73 79.62 -32.84
N ILE A 146 7.24 79.82 -31.61
CA ILE A 146 7.46 81.16 -31.04
C ILE A 146 8.49 81.94 -31.88
N GLY A 147 9.58 81.30 -32.28
CA GLY A 147 10.60 81.92 -33.13
C GLY A 147 10.04 82.35 -34.49
N GLY A 148 9.28 81.48 -35.16
CA GLY A 148 8.65 81.78 -36.44
C GLY A 148 7.63 82.91 -36.37
N ALA A 149 6.75 82.90 -35.35
CA ALA A 149 5.79 83.97 -35.12
C ALA A 149 6.47 85.32 -34.87
N GLY A 150 7.57 85.34 -34.12
CA GLY A 150 8.37 86.55 -33.89
C GLY A 150 8.93 87.13 -35.19
N ILE A 151 9.46 86.29 -36.09
CA ILE A 151 9.96 86.72 -37.40
C ILE A 151 8.81 87.31 -38.24
N VAL A 152 7.65 86.65 -38.28
CA VAL A 152 6.48 87.14 -39.02
C VAL A 152 6.03 88.51 -38.50
N LEU A 153 5.98 88.69 -37.17
CA LEU A 153 5.62 89.98 -36.56
C LEU A 153 6.62 91.09 -36.92
N VAL A 154 7.92 90.80 -36.94
CA VAL A 154 8.96 91.75 -37.35
C VAL A 154 8.79 92.14 -38.82
N VAL A 155 8.52 91.17 -39.70
CA VAL A 155 8.28 91.41 -41.14
C VAL A 155 7.03 92.27 -41.34
N LEU A 156 5.92 91.94 -40.68
CA LEU A 156 4.69 92.73 -40.75
C LEU A 156 4.91 94.18 -40.30
N LYS A 157 5.61 94.37 -39.17
CA LYS A 157 5.91 95.72 -38.66
C LYS A 157 6.83 96.50 -39.59
N ALA A 158 7.79 95.85 -40.24
CA ALA A 158 8.66 96.48 -41.23
C ALA A 158 7.88 96.90 -42.49
N LEU A 159 6.91 96.09 -42.93
CA LEU A 159 6.02 96.42 -44.04
C LEU A 159 5.10 97.60 -43.70
N ASP A 160 4.50 97.62 -42.49
CA ASP A 160 3.68 98.76 -42.05
C ASP A 160 4.48 100.07 -42.05
N LEU A 161 5.72 100.05 -41.55
CA LEU A 161 6.61 101.21 -41.57
C LEU A 161 6.97 101.67 -42.99
N PHE A 162 7.11 100.74 -43.94
CA PHE A 162 7.43 101.05 -45.33
C PHE A 162 6.22 101.58 -46.12
N VAL A 163 5.00 101.17 -45.76
CA VAL A 163 3.76 101.64 -46.41
C VAL A 163 3.31 103.01 -45.87
N GLN A 164 3.69 103.38 -44.63
CA GLN A 164 3.33 104.65 -44.01
C GLN A 164 4.36 105.79 -44.21
N GLY A 165 5.55 105.50 -44.76
CA GLY A 165 6.61 106.48 -45.04
C GLY A 165 6.71 106.82 -46.52
#